data_AF-A0A8J7E3H2-F1
#
_entry.id   AF-A0A8J7E3H2-F1
#
_cell.length_a   1.000
_cell.length_b   1.000
_cell.length_c   1.000
_cell.angle_alpha   90.00
_cell.angle_beta   90.00
_cell.angle_gamma   90.00
#
_symmetry.space_group_name_H-M   'P 1'
#
loop_
_entity.id
_entity.type
_entity.pdbx_description
1 polymer ?
#
loop_
_entity_poly.entity_id
_entity_poly.type
_entity_poly.pdbx_seq_one_letter_code
_entity_poly.pdbx_strand_id
1 'polypeptide(L)'
;MKAVVYLMCGLPGSGKTTLAKRLESESRAMRFSIDEWMLNFYGEIMSRAEFDERSERCEKMIWNIAERLLLLGFSVILDFGFWKREKRREYQTRINKAGAHMVLYYVQTPYEVLQRRLETRNKKLPDGAFYISAEMLQVFVAQFEYPTEAEGFEMVEVRS
;
A
#
# COMPACT_ATOMS: atom_id res chain seq x y z
N MET A 1 -7.72 -16.60 17.86
CA MET A 1 -6.63 -16.34 16.89
C MET A 1 -6.35 -14.85 16.89
N LYS A 2 -5.09 -14.45 16.75
CA LYS A 2 -4.69 -13.03 16.67
C LYS A 2 -5.10 -12.49 15.29
N ALA A 3 -5.74 -11.32 15.23
CA ALA A 3 -6.06 -10.69 13.95
C ALA A 3 -4.76 -10.36 13.18
N VAL A 4 -4.79 -10.42 11.85
CA VAL A 4 -3.61 -10.18 11.01
C VAL A 4 -3.79 -8.89 10.22
N VAL A 5 -2.71 -8.12 10.13
CA VAL A 5 -2.60 -6.94 9.28
C VAL A 5 -1.62 -7.25 8.17
N TYR A 6 -2.14 -7.32 6.94
CA TYR A 6 -1.36 -7.54 5.73
C TYR A 6 -0.96 -6.19 5.12
N LEU A 7 0.32 -5.85 5.16
CA LEU A 7 0.83 -4.62 4.56
C LEU A 7 1.34 -4.90 3.15
N MET A 8 0.85 -4.16 2.15
CA MET A 8 1.34 -4.31 0.78
C MET A 8 2.52 -3.37 0.54
N CYS A 9 3.68 -3.93 0.21
CA CYS A 9 4.90 -3.19 -0.09
C CYS A 9 5.33 -3.35 -1.55
N GLY A 10 5.66 -2.24 -2.22
CA GLY A 10 6.14 -2.27 -3.62
C GLY A 10 5.80 -1.03 -4.44
N LEU A 11 6.48 -0.89 -5.58
CA LEU A 11 6.37 0.26 -6.48
C LEU A 11 5.04 0.30 -7.26
N PRO A 12 4.62 1.44 -7.82
CA PRO A 12 3.42 1.52 -8.66
C PRO A 12 3.58 0.61 -9.88
N GLY A 13 2.53 -0.13 -10.23
CA GLY A 13 2.59 -1.11 -11.32
C GLY A 13 3.16 -2.48 -10.93
N SER A 14 3.63 -2.69 -9.69
CA SER A 14 4.13 -4.01 -9.26
C SER A 14 3.04 -5.07 -9.06
N GLY A 15 1.76 -4.67 -9.04
CA GLY A 15 0.64 -5.60 -8.85
C GLY A 15 0.18 -5.77 -7.40
N LYS A 16 0.62 -4.91 -6.48
CA LYS A 16 0.14 -4.87 -5.07
C LYS A 16 -1.39 -4.95 -4.96
N THR A 17 -2.11 -4.08 -5.67
CA THR A 17 -3.57 -4.04 -5.59
C THR A 17 -4.22 -5.33 -6.11
N THR A 18 -3.62 -5.98 -7.10
CA THR A 18 -4.06 -7.30 -7.57
C THR A 18 -3.86 -8.35 -6.49
N LEU A 19 -2.69 -8.38 -5.85
CA LEU A 19 -2.41 -9.27 -4.73
C LEU A 19 -3.34 -8.99 -3.54
N ALA A 20 -3.56 -7.72 -3.19
CA ALA A 20 -4.43 -7.31 -2.10
C ALA A 20 -5.87 -7.77 -2.32
N LYS A 21 -6.41 -7.65 -3.54
CA LYS A 21 -7.75 -8.14 -3.90
C LYS A 21 -7.86 -9.66 -3.83
N ARG A 22 -6.79 -10.36 -4.19
CA ARG A 22 -6.73 -11.82 -4.04
C ARG A 22 -6.67 -12.24 -2.57
N LEU A 23 -5.85 -11.58 -1.77
CA LEU A 23 -5.77 -11.84 -0.33
C LEU A 23 -7.10 -11.53 0.37
N GLU A 24 -7.81 -10.49 -0.05
CA GLU A 24 -9.14 -10.14 0.45
C GLU A 24 -10.13 -11.30 0.28
N SER A 25 -10.15 -11.96 -0.88
CA SER A 25 -11.02 -13.11 -1.13
C SER A 25 -10.59 -14.38 -0.40
N GLU A 26 -9.28 -14.63 -0.29
CA GLU A 26 -8.73 -15.84 0.33
C GLU A 26 -8.74 -15.81 1.87
N SER A 27 -8.50 -14.64 2.48
CA SER A 27 -8.33 -14.49 3.93
C SER A 27 -9.55 -13.90 4.65
N ARG A 28 -10.57 -13.45 3.91
CA ARG A 28 -11.73 -12.69 4.42
C ARG A 28 -11.32 -11.44 5.22
N ALA A 29 -10.14 -10.89 4.94
CA ALA A 29 -9.66 -9.64 5.53
C ALA A 29 -10.27 -8.43 4.81
N MET A 30 -10.58 -7.37 5.55
CA MET A 30 -11.10 -6.13 4.95
C MET A 30 -9.96 -5.34 4.31
N ARG A 31 -10.06 -5.05 3.01
CA ARG A 31 -9.04 -4.30 2.28
C ARG A 31 -9.30 -2.81 2.33
N PHE A 32 -8.24 -2.06 2.57
CA PHE A 32 -8.20 -0.60 2.42
C PHE A 32 -7.12 -0.21 1.44
N SER A 33 -7.48 0.60 0.44
CA SER A 33 -6.56 1.18 -0.52
C SER A 33 -6.57 2.68 -0.39
N ILE A 34 -5.39 3.26 -0.14
CA ILE A 34 -5.23 4.71 -0.07
C ILE A 34 -5.52 5.35 -1.43
N ASP A 35 -5.11 4.69 -2.52
CA ASP A 35 -5.35 5.15 -3.88
C ASP A 35 -6.86 5.21 -4.20
N GLU A 36 -7.65 4.21 -3.76
CA GLU A 36 -9.11 4.23 -3.94
C GLU A 36 -9.77 5.35 -3.12
N TRP A 37 -9.29 5.64 -1.91
CA TRP A 37 -9.81 6.75 -1.10
C TRP A 37 -9.43 8.11 -1.69
N MET A 38 -8.18 8.28 -2.11
CA MET A 38 -7.70 9.49 -2.76
C MET A 38 -8.46 9.76 -4.06
N LEU A 39 -8.70 8.74 -4.89
CA LEU A 39 -9.48 8.88 -6.11
C LEU A 39 -10.93 9.28 -5.83
N ASN A 40 -11.59 8.61 -4.88
CA ASN A 40 -13.01 8.84 -4.60
C ASN A 40 -13.28 10.20 -3.93
N PHE A 41 -12.38 10.67 -3.06
CA PHE A 41 -12.57 11.94 -2.34
C PHE A 41 -11.90 13.13 -3.02
N TYR A 42 -10.82 12.89 -3.78
CA TYR A 42 -9.92 13.93 -4.28
C TYR A 42 -9.40 13.63 -5.69
N GLY A 43 -10.18 13.00 -6.57
CA GLY A 43 -9.82 12.66 -7.97
C GLY A 43 -9.63 13.87 -8.91
N GLU A 44 -9.05 14.96 -8.44
CA GLU A 44 -8.76 16.19 -9.17
C GLU A 44 -7.25 16.43 -9.25
N ILE A 45 -6.81 17.25 -10.21
CA ILE A 45 -5.40 17.66 -10.29
C ILE A 45 -5.10 18.54 -9.07
N MET A 46 -4.06 18.17 -8.31
CA MET A 46 -3.63 18.91 -7.13
C MET A 46 -2.11 19.01 -7.07
N SER A 47 -1.62 19.96 -6.28
CA SER A 47 -0.19 20.09 -5.99
C SER A 47 0.31 18.91 -5.14
N ARG A 48 1.64 18.73 -5.10
CA ARG A 48 2.26 17.70 -4.26
C ARG A 48 1.93 17.88 -2.77
N ALA A 49 1.95 19.12 -2.29
CA ALA A 49 1.65 19.43 -0.88
C ALA A 49 0.20 19.06 -0.52
N GLU A 50 -0.76 19.38 -1.38
CA GLU A 50 -2.16 19.01 -1.18
C GLU A 50 -2.36 17.49 -1.24
N PHE A 51 -1.66 16.80 -2.15
CA PHE A 51 -1.69 15.34 -2.22
C PHE A 51 -1.19 14.70 -0.92
N ASP A 52 -0.04 15.16 -0.42
CA ASP A 52 0.56 14.63 0.81
C ASP A 52 -0.38 14.87 2.01
N GLU A 53 -0.93 16.08 2.16
CA GLU A 53 -1.89 16.42 3.22
C GLU A 53 -3.17 15.57 3.16
N ARG A 54 -3.77 15.44 1.97
CA ARG A 54 -5.01 14.68 1.77
C ARG A 54 -4.78 13.17 1.95
N SER A 55 -3.65 12.65 1.46
CA SER A 55 -3.26 11.25 1.66
C SER A 55 -3.07 10.95 3.14
N GLU A 56 -2.43 11.83 3.91
CA GLU A 56 -2.27 11.66 5.36
C GLU A 56 -3.63 11.62 6.08
N ARG A 57 -4.58 12.48 5.68
CA ARG A 57 -5.95 12.47 6.23
C ARG A 57 -6.66 11.16 5.94
N CYS A 58 -6.63 10.68 4.69
CA CYS A 58 -7.23 9.41 4.32
C CYS A 58 -6.59 8.25 5.09
N GLU A 59 -5.25 8.21 5.17
CA GLU A 59 -4.52 7.17 5.87
C GLU A 59 -4.88 7.13 7.37
N LYS A 60 -4.96 8.28 8.03
CA LYS A 60 -5.38 8.39 9.43
C LYS A 60 -6.80 7.86 9.63
N MET A 61 -7.73 8.21 8.75
CA MET A 61 -9.11 7.73 8.84
C MET A 61 -9.21 6.22 8.59
N ILE A 62 -8.49 5.69 7.61
CA ILE A 62 -8.40 4.26 7.35
C ILE A 62 -7.86 3.54 8.58
N TRP A 63 -6.76 4.03 9.17
CA TRP A 63 -6.18 3.42 10.36
C TRP A 63 -7.16 3.36 11.53
N ASN A 64 -7.91 4.44 11.79
CA ASN A 64 -8.90 4.46 12.87
C ASN A 64 -9.99 3.38 12.69
N ILE A 65 -10.38 3.09 11.45
CA ILE A 65 -11.35 2.03 11.14
C ILE A 65 -10.67 0.65 11.28
N ALA A 66 -9.48 0.50 10.71
CA ALA A 66 -8.71 -0.74 10.77
C ALA A 66 -8.41 -1.16 12.21
N GLU A 67 -8.00 -0.23 13.08
CA GLU A 67 -7.74 -0.49 14.50
C GLU A 67 -8.98 -1.02 15.22
N ARG A 68 -10.16 -0.44 14.98
CA ARG A 68 -11.42 -0.94 15.54
C ARG A 68 -11.74 -2.35 15.06
N LEU A 69 -11.52 -2.64 13.79
CA LEU A 69 -11.71 -3.98 13.22
C LEU A 69 -10.76 -5.01 13.86
N LEU A 70 -9.50 -4.63 14.08
CA LEU A 70 -8.52 -5.48 14.74
C LEU A 70 -8.90 -5.80 16.18
N LEU A 71 -9.38 -4.80 16.93
CA LEU A 71 -9.89 -4.99 18.30
C LEU A 71 -11.11 -5.93 18.35
N LEU A 72 -11.91 -5.97 17.27
CA LEU A 72 -13.02 -6.91 17.09
C LEU A 72 -12.58 -8.28 16.54
N GLY A 73 -11.29 -8.48 16.29
CA GLY A 73 -10.72 -9.74 15.80
C GLY A 73 -10.73 -9.93 14.28
N PHE A 74 -11.09 -8.91 13.51
CA PHE A 74 -11.06 -8.97 12.03
C PHE A 74 -9.67 -8.64 11.50
N SER A 75 -9.22 -9.40 10.50
CA SER A 75 -7.98 -9.11 9.78
C SER A 75 -8.20 -8.02 8.73
N VAL A 76 -7.15 -7.26 8.40
CA VAL A 76 -7.22 -6.16 7.43
C VAL A 76 -6.03 -6.19 6.46
N ILE A 77 -6.22 -5.62 5.28
CA ILE A 77 -5.18 -5.43 4.26
C ILE A 77 -5.00 -3.94 4.03
N LEU A 78 -3.78 -3.44 4.15
CA LEU A 78 -3.42 -2.04 3.90
C LEU A 78 -2.62 -1.94 2.59
N ASP A 79 -3.29 -1.55 1.52
CA ASP A 79 -2.70 -1.34 0.19
C ASP A 79 -2.24 0.11 0.02
N PHE A 80 -1.18 0.46 0.76
CA PHE A 80 -0.60 1.82 0.79
C PHE A 80 0.79 1.90 0.15
N GLY A 81 1.37 0.77 -0.25
CA GLY A 81 2.71 0.69 -0.81
C GLY A 81 3.85 0.62 0.20
N PHE A 82 3.75 1.20 1.40
CA PHE A 82 4.73 1.07 2.50
C PHE A 82 6.21 1.18 2.08
N TRP A 83 6.57 2.22 1.31
CA TRP A 83 7.92 2.38 0.73
C TRP A 83 9.00 2.69 1.73
N LYS A 84 8.66 3.42 2.80
CA LYS A 84 9.61 3.93 3.79
C LYS A 84 9.73 2.99 4.98
N ARG A 85 10.97 2.70 5.39
CA ARG A 85 11.27 1.89 6.57
C ARG A 85 10.64 2.48 7.84
N GLU A 86 10.70 3.81 7.97
CA GLU A 86 10.07 4.53 9.08
C GLU A 86 8.56 4.24 9.14
N LYS A 87 7.86 4.29 8.00
CA LYS A 87 6.43 3.99 7.92
C LYS A 87 6.10 2.56 8.32
N ARG A 88 6.91 1.60 7.89
CA ARG A 88 6.76 0.19 8.28
C ARG A 88 6.92 -0.01 9.79
N ARG A 89 7.91 0.64 10.41
CA ARG A 89 8.13 0.62 11.87
C ARG A 89 7.00 1.29 12.65
N GLU A 90 6.52 2.42 12.15
CA GLU A 90 5.35 3.12 12.73
C GLU A 90 4.15 2.18 12.77
N TYR A 91 3.83 1.54 11.64
CA TYR A 91 2.70 0.61 11.57
C TYR A 91 2.93 -0.65 12.39
N GLN A 92 4.13 -1.22 12.42
CA GLN A 92 4.46 -2.34 13.32
C GLN A 92 4.13 -1.99 14.77
N THR A 93 4.50 -0.78 15.22
CA THR A 93 4.20 -0.30 16.58
C THR A 93 2.70 -0.19 16.81
N ARG A 94 1.96 0.41 15.87
CA ARG A 94 0.49 0.56 15.96
C ARG A 94 -0.22 -0.81 15.98
N ILE A 95 0.17 -1.73 15.11
CA ILE A 95 -0.38 -3.09 14.98
C ILE A 95 -0.11 -3.90 16.26
N ASN A 96 1.10 -3.80 16.82
CA ASN A 96 1.45 -4.45 18.08
C ASN A 96 0.61 -3.92 19.25
N LYS A 97 0.39 -2.60 19.33
CA LYS A 97 -0.49 -1.99 20.34
C LYS A 97 -1.95 -2.46 20.22
N ALA A 98 -2.44 -2.68 19.00
CA ALA A 98 -3.74 -3.26 18.74
C ALA A 98 -3.83 -4.77 19.04
N GLY A 99 -2.73 -5.39 19.50
CA GLY A 99 -2.69 -6.83 19.76
C GLY A 99 -2.81 -7.68 18.50
N ALA A 100 -2.45 -7.15 17.33
CA ALA A 100 -2.53 -7.82 16.03
C ALA A 100 -1.16 -8.29 15.51
N HIS A 101 -1.15 -9.23 14.57
CA HIS A 101 0.06 -9.74 13.91
C HIS A 101 0.30 -8.97 12.61
N MET A 102 1.54 -8.64 12.31
CA MET A 102 1.91 -7.94 11.07
C MET A 102 2.57 -8.91 10.10
N VAL A 103 2.11 -8.90 8.85
CA VAL A 103 2.75 -9.59 7.72
C VAL A 103 2.97 -8.59 6.59
N LEU A 104 4.21 -8.40 6.17
CA LEU A 104 4.57 -7.56 5.03
C LEU A 104 4.61 -8.40 3.75
N TYR A 105 3.74 -8.11 2.78
CA TYR A 105 3.87 -8.65 1.43
C TYR A 105 4.73 -7.72 0.58
N TYR A 106 5.96 -8.12 0.31
CA TYR A 106 6.87 -7.36 -0.54
C TYR A 106 6.80 -7.85 -1.99
N VAL A 107 6.15 -7.04 -2.83
CA VAL A 107 5.93 -7.34 -4.26
C VAL A 107 7.07 -6.78 -5.10
N GLN A 108 7.93 -7.68 -5.56
CA GLN A 108 9.10 -7.43 -6.38
C GLN A 108 8.75 -7.56 -7.86
N THR A 109 9.03 -6.51 -8.62
CA THR A 109 8.82 -6.49 -10.08
C THR A 109 9.99 -5.75 -10.72
N PRO A 110 10.64 -6.32 -11.76
CA PRO A 110 11.71 -5.65 -12.50
C PRO A 110 11.26 -4.30 -13.07
N TYR A 111 12.20 -3.35 -13.13
CA TYR A 111 11.92 -1.98 -13.58
C TYR A 111 11.25 -1.93 -14.96
N GLU A 112 11.73 -2.74 -15.90
CA GLU A 112 11.22 -2.80 -17.28
C GLU A 112 9.77 -3.30 -17.32
N VAL A 113 9.41 -4.20 -16.39
CA VAL A 113 8.05 -4.70 -16.24
C VAL A 113 7.14 -3.63 -15.64
N LEU A 114 7.61 -2.89 -14.62
CA LEU A 114 6.88 -1.75 -14.05
C LEU A 114 6.56 -0.71 -15.12
N GLN A 115 7.57 -0.30 -15.89
CA GLN A 115 7.42 0.69 -16.94
C GLN A 115 6.37 0.26 -17.98
N ARG A 116 6.50 -0.94 -18.54
CA ARG A 116 5.53 -1.49 -19.51
C ARG A 116 4.11 -1.58 -18.95
N ARG A 117 3.94 -1.98 -17.69
CA ARG A 117 2.63 -2.06 -17.03
C ARG A 117 2.03 -0.68 -16.83
N LEU A 118 2.83 0.31 -16.41
CA LEU A 118 2.39 1.68 -16.22
C LEU A 118 2.02 2.35 -17.55
N GLU A 119 2.79 2.14 -18.62
CA GLU A 119 2.42 2.60 -19.97
C GLU A 119 1.05 2.07 -20.41
N THR A 120 0.78 0.78 -20.15
CA THR A 120 -0.51 0.16 -20.47
C THR A 120 -1.64 0.71 -19.60
N ARG A 121 -1.39 0.87 -18.29
CA ARG A 121 -2.36 1.43 -17.33
C ARG A 121 -2.71 2.88 -17.70
N ASN A 122 -1.70 3.68 -18.02
CA ASN A 122 -1.85 5.10 -18.33
C ASN A 122 -2.75 5.37 -19.53
N LYS A 123 -2.79 4.45 -20.51
CA LYS A 123 -3.71 4.52 -21.66
C LYS A 123 -5.18 4.27 -21.31
N LYS A 124 -5.46 3.72 -20.13
CA LYS A 124 -6.79 3.30 -19.67
C LYS A 124 -7.11 3.85 -18.28
N LEU A 125 -6.51 4.99 -17.91
CA LEU A 125 -6.74 5.59 -16.59
C LEU A 125 -8.20 6.04 -16.49
N PRO A 126 -8.90 5.70 -15.40
CA PRO A 126 -10.12 6.40 -15.02
C PRO A 126 -9.86 7.89 -14.85
N ASP A 127 -10.89 8.71 -15.03
CA ASP A 127 -10.82 10.13 -14.73
C ASP A 127 -10.38 10.34 -13.27
N GLY A 128 -9.44 11.26 -13.06
CA GLY A 128 -8.86 11.55 -11.74
C GLY A 128 -7.78 10.58 -11.26
N ALA A 129 -7.53 9.46 -11.96
CA ALA A 129 -6.49 8.53 -11.57
C ALA A 129 -5.09 9.08 -11.92
N PHE A 130 -4.16 8.93 -10.97
CA PHE A 130 -2.84 9.54 -11.06
C PHE A 130 -2.00 8.97 -12.21
N TYR A 131 -1.59 9.82 -13.17
CA TYR A 131 -0.70 9.45 -14.26
C TYR A 131 0.75 9.33 -13.78
N ILE A 132 1.45 8.25 -14.14
CA ILE A 132 2.83 7.99 -13.71
C ILE A 132 3.72 7.86 -14.95
N SER A 133 4.58 8.85 -15.20
CA SER A 133 5.54 8.82 -16.31
C SER A 133 6.75 7.93 -15.99
N ALA A 134 7.59 7.67 -17.00
CA ALA A 134 8.84 6.92 -16.81
C ALA A 134 9.82 7.68 -15.89
N GLU A 135 9.92 9.00 -16.04
CA GLU A 135 10.75 9.87 -15.20
C GLU A 135 10.28 9.85 -13.75
N MET A 136 8.96 9.88 -13.54
CA MET A 136 8.38 9.78 -12.21
C MET A 136 8.63 8.40 -11.58
N LEU A 137 8.55 7.32 -12.37
CA LEU A 137 8.90 5.98 -11.91
C LEU A 137 10.36 5.90 -11.44
N GLN A 138 11.30 6.54 -12.15
CA GLN A 138 12.71 6.60 -11.71
C GLN A 138 12.85 7.31 -10.37
N VAL A 139 12.15 8.43 -10.17
CA VAL A 139 12.11 9.13 -8.87
C VAL A 139 11.56 8.23 -7.77
N PHE A 140 10.50 7.47 -8.05
CA PHE A 140 9.91 6.53 -7.09
C PHE A 140 10.85 5.40 -6.71
N VAL A 141 11.57 4.82 -7.70
CA VAL A 141 12.59 3.80 -7.46
C VAL A 141 13.70 4.35 -6.56
N ALA A 142 14.18 5.57 -6.82
CA ALA A 142 15.22 6.21 -6.01
C ALA A 142 14.76 6.50 -4.58
N GLN A 143 13.45 6.70 -4.35
CA GLN A 143 12.88 6.96 -3.02
C GLN A 143 12.51 5.68 -2.25
N PHE A 144 12.43 4.52 -2.91
CA PHE A 144 11.97 3.27 -2.31
C PHE A 144 13.04 2.66 -1.39
N GLU A 145 12.69 2.39 -0.14
CA GLU A 145 13.58 1.73 0.82
C GLU A 145 13.21 0.25 0.90
N TYR A 146 14.00 -0.56 0.21
CA TYR A 146 13.83 -2.01 0.13
C TYR A 146 13.67 -2.66 1.51
N PRO A 147 12.59 -3.42 1.75
CA PRO A 147 12.45 -4.21 2.97
C PRO A 147 13.61 -5.17 3.17
N THR A 148 14.07 -5.32 4.41
CA THR A 148 15.12 -6.28 4.76
C THR A 148 14.75 -7.07 6.00
N GLU A 149 15.33 -8.27 6.16
CA GLU A 149 15.13 -9.12 7.34
C GLU A 149 15.48 -8.41 8.66
N ALA A 150 16.41 -7.45 8.62
CA ALA A 150 16.81 -6.65 9.79
C ALA A 150 15.69 -5.78 10.37
N GLU A 151 14.55 -5.63 9.68
CA GLU A 151 13.37 -4.93 10.22
C GLU A 151 12.53 -5.81 11.17
N GLY A 152 12.77 -7.11 11.24
CA GLY A 152 12.27 -7.98 12.32
C GLY A 152 10.77 -8.24 12.34
N PHE A 153 10.08 -8.14 11.19
CA PHE A 153 8.69 -8.58 11.02
C PHE A 153 8.60 -9.71 10.00
N GLU A 154 7.51 -10.46 10.02
CA GLU A 154 7.23 -11.50 9.02
C GLU A 154 7.09 -10.84 7.63
N MET A 155 7.81 -11.38 6.65
CA MET A 155 7.83 -10.87 5.29
C MET A 155 7.60 -12.01 4.30
N VAL A 156 6.67 -11.79 3.37
CA VAL A 156 6.38 -12.67 2.24
C VAL A 156 6.84 -11.98 0.97
N GLU A 157 7.87 -12.53 0.33
CA GLU A 157 8.35 -12.03 -0.96
C GLU A 157 7.51 -12.60 -2.10
N VAL A 158 6.98 -11.70 -2.94
CA VAL A 158 6.16 -12.06 -4.10
C VAL A 158 6.83 -11.53 -5.35
N ARG A 159 7.16 -12.41 -6.29
CA ARG A 159 7.62 -12.02 -7.63
C ARG A 159 6.42 -11.86 -8.55
N SER A 160 6.34 -10.71 -9.24
CA SER A 160 5.22 -10.30 -10.08
C SER A 160 5.70 -9.72 -11.39
#